data_AF-A0A7D7VT91-F1
#
_entry.id   AF-A0A7D7VT91-F1
#
_cell.length_a   1.000
_cell.length_b   1.000
_cell.length_c   1.000
_cell.angle_alpha   90.00
_cell.angle_beta   90.00
_cell.angle_gamma   90.00
#
_symmetry.space_group_name_H-M   'P 1'
#
loop_
_entity.id
_entity.type
_entity.pdbx_description
1 polymer ?
#
loop_
_entity_poly.entity_id
_entity_poly.type
_entity_poly.pdbx_seq_one_letter_code
_entity_poly.pdbx_strand_id
1 'polypeptide(L)'
;MGIKNFRAGFNIFTGKRVFDEESKIKPEKGIFGRIFSKVPKGTDLGFGANHPYGPVNEVGPKYRLGAAYIGWGDLRIGIDSYRHVGHPIQNIMAHYFFKPQGGFTSTSDEINPYIQYQSQNRYTLW
;
A
#
# COMPACT_ATOMS: atom_id res chain seq x y z
N MET A 1 -18.69 -29.58 -7.60
CA MET A 1 -17.29 -29.16 -7.40
C MET A 1 -17.10 -27.82 -8.08
N GLY A 2 -16.98 -26.72 -7.33
CA GLY A 2 -16.94 -25.37 -7.89
C GLY A 2 -15.51 -24.86 -8.06
N ILE A 3 -15.22 -24.23 -9.20
CA ILE A 3 -14.00 -23.46 -9.44
C ILE A 3 -14.02 -22.24 -8.51
N LYS A 4 -13.49 -22.40 -7.29
CA LYS A 4 -13.34 -21.37 -6.24
C LYS A 4 -11.87 -21.05 -5.94
N ASN A 5 -10.96 -21.48 -6.79
CA ASN A 5 -9.58 -21.67 -6.35
C ASN A 5 -8.65 -20.56 -6.82
N PHE A 6 -8.95 -19.79 -7.88
CA PHE A 6 -8.10 -18.68 -8.30
C PHE A 6 -8.50 -17.36 -7.64
N ARG A 7 -7.51 -16.60 -7.15
CA ARG A 7 -7.69 -15.26 -6.56
C ARG A 7 -6.55 -14.36 -6.99
N ALA A 8 -6.78 -13.06 -7.07
CA ALA A 8 -5.73 -12.04 -7.12
C ALA A 8 -6.02 -11.01 -6.04
N GLY A 9 -4.98 -10.40 -5.48
CA GLY A 9 -5.15 -9.41 -4.44
C GLY A 9 -3.84 -8.79 -4.00
N PHE A 10 -3.95 -7.98 -2.96
CA PHE A 10 -2.81 -7.33 -2.34
C PHE A 10 -2.98 -7.26 -0.83
N ASN A 11 -1.87 -7.22 -0.10
CA ASN A 11 -1.83 -6.88 1.32
C ASN A 11 -0.89 -5.71 1.50
N ILE A 12 -1.32 -4.72 2.28
CA ILE A 12 -0.48 -3.58 2.62
C ILE A 12 -0.44 -3.49 4.13
N PHE A 13 0.77 -3.34 4.65
CA PHE A 13 1.00 -3.06 6.06
C PHE A 13 1.97 -1.90 6.17
N THR A 14 1.67 -0.99 7.09
CA THR A 14 2.50 0.17 7.38
C THR A 14 2.78 0.27 8.86
N GLY A 15 3.81 1.03 9.21
CA GLY A 15 4.15 1.36 10.58
C GLY A 15 3.02 2.12 11.28
N LYS A 16 3.16 2.22 12.60
CA LYS A 16 2.25 2.99 13.43
C LYS A 16 2.41 4.48 13.09
N ARG A 17 1.27 5.17 12.98
CA ARG A 17 1.22 6.62 12.85
C ARG A 17 0.40 7.25 13.96
N VAL A 18 0.70 8.50 14.25
CA VAL A 18 -0.26 9.37 14.92
C VAL A 18 -1.30 9.77 13.87
N PHE A 19 -2.57 9.53 14.17
CA PHE A 19 -3.65 9.91 13.26
C PHE A 19 -3.77 11.43 13.27
N ASP A 20 -3.34 12.04 12.17
CA ASP A 20 -3.64 13.42 11.82
C ASP A 20 -4.56 13.33 10.59
N GLU A 21 -5.81 13.80 10.74
CA GLU A 21 -6.87 13.56 9.76
C GLU A 21 -6.71 14.37 8.48
N GLU A 22 -5.98 15.48 8.53
CA GLU A 22 -5.79 16.39 7.40
C GLU A 22 -4.34 16.38 6.92
N SER A 23 -4.14 16.24 5.61
CA SER A 23 -2.91 16.78 5.01
C SER A 23 -2.87 18.28 5.29
N LYS A 24 -1.73 18.77 5.78
CA LYS A 24 -1.48 20.22 5.91
C LYS A 24 -1.61 20.98 4.58
N ILE A 25 -1.59 20.24 3.46
CA ILE A 25 -1.79 20.72 2.10
C ILE A 25 -3.20 20.34 1.66
N LYS A 26 -4.07 21.33 1.42
CA LYS A 26 -5.44 21.09 0.95
C LYS A 26 -5.43 20.88 -0.57
N PRO A 27 -6.16 19.88 -1.10
CA PRO A 27 -6.25 19.68 -2.54
C PRO A 27 -6.98 20.85 -3.20
N GLU A 28 -6.41 21.41 -4.26
CA GLU A 28 -7.11 22.44 -5.07
C GLU A 28 -8.23 21.83 -5.94
N LYS A 29 -8.17 20.51 -6.21
CA LYS A 29 -9.08 19.80 -7.13
C LYS A 29 -9.92 18.74 -6.41
N GLY A 30 -11.18 18.62 -6.81
CA GLY A 30 -12.06 17.51 -6.42
C GLY A 30 -11.58 16.14 -6.95
N ILE A 31 -12.20 15.05 -6.49
CA ILE A 31 -11.80 13.66 -6.81
C ILE A 31 -11.78 13.41 -8.33
N PHE A 32 -12.85 13.76 -9.05
CA PHE A 32 -12.90 13.61 -10.52
C PHE A 32 -11.78 14.37 -11.23
N GLY A 33 -11.53 15.62 -10.83
CA GLY A 33 -10.46 16.43 -11.40
C GLY A 33 -9.07 15.85 -11.14
N ARG A 34 -8.88 15.13 -10.02
CA ARG A 34 -7.62 14.46 -9.71
C ARG A 34 -7.37 13.26 -10.62
N ILE A 35 -8.38 12.42 -10.86
CA ILE A 35 -8.25 11.21 -11.71
C ILE A 35 -7.71 11.53 -13.11
N PHE A 36 -8.13 12.65 -13.71
CA PHE A 36 -7.65 13.09 -15.03
C PHE A 36 -6.41 13.97 -15.00
N SER A 37 -5.92 14.35 -13.82
CA SER A 37 -4.74 15.20 -13.68
C SER A 37 -3.47 14.38 -13.45
N LYS A 38 -2.34 14.90 -13.94
CA LYS A 38 -1.03 14.38 -13.55
C LYS A 38 -0.84 14.58 -12.05
N VAL A 39 -0.38 13.54 -11.36
CA VAL A 39 0.02 13.65 -9.95
C VAL A 39 1.11 14.72 -9.82
N PRO A 40 0.91 15.79 -9.04
CA PRO A 40 1.87 16.87 -8.90
C PRO A 40 3.16 16.38 -8.25
N LYS A 41 4.29 17.01 -8.56
CA LYS A 41 5.56 16.72 -7.86
C LYS A 41 5.45 17.21 -6.41
N GLY A 42 5.86 16.37 -5.48
CA GLY A 42 5.97 16.65 -4.06
C GLY A 42 7.31 16.15 -3.54
N THR A 43 7.39 15.89 -2.24
CA THR A 43 8.63 15.45 -1.59
C THR A 43 8.94 14.01 -1.98
N ASP A 44 10.20 13.73 -2.32
CA ASP A 44 10.68 12.35 -2.40
C ASP A 44 10.87 11.81 -0.97
N LEU A 45 10.09 10.79 -0.63
CA LEU A 45 10.20 10.11 0.68
C LEU A 45 10.69 8.67 0.48
N GLY A 46 11.70 8.50 -0.37
CA GLY A 46 12.46 7.26 -0.55
C GLY A 46 12.30 6.68 -1.94
N PHE A 47 13.42 6.38 -2.58
CA PHE A 47 13.51 5.64 -3.85
C PHE A 47 12.69 6.28 -4.98
N GLY A 48 12.68 7.61 -5.07
CA GLY A 48 11.92 8.34 -6.09
C GLY A 48 10.40 8.33 -5.88
N ALA A 49 9.93 7.95 -4.69
CA ALA A 49 8.51 7.91 -4.38
C ALA A 49 7.98 9.33 -4.14
N ASN A 50 7.08 9.77 -5.00
CA ASN A 50 6.57 11.14 -5.01
C ASN A 50 5.42 11.33 -4.01
N HIS A 51 5.53 12.29 -3.09
CA HIS A 51 4.53 12.55 -2.05
C HIS A 51 4.02 14.00 -2.10
N PRO A 52 2.92 14.27 -2.84
CA PRO A 52 2.34 15.61 -2.97
C PRO A 52 1.93 16.26 -1.64
N TYR A 53 1.49 15.44 -0.68
CA TYR A 53 0.97 15.89 0.60
C TYR A 53 1.99 15.71 1.75
N GLY A 54 3.25 15.45 1.41
CA GLY A 54 4.33 15.25 2.38
C GLY A 54 4.24 13.93 3.17
N PRO A 55 5.10 13.77 4.19
CA PRO A 55 5.17 12.56 5.01
C PRO A 55 4.03 12.52 6.02
N VAL A 56 3.57 11.31 6.35
CA VAL A 56 2.80 11.09 7.57
C VAL A 56 3.71 11.07 8.81
N ASN A 57 3.17 11.47 9.95
CA ASN A 57 3.88 11.41 11.23
C ASN A 57 3.88 9.97 11.79
N GLU A 58 4.89 9.20 11.42
CA GLU A 58 5.11 7.83 11.94
C GLU A 58 5.82 7.83 13.28
N VAL A 59 5.43 6.88 14.14
CA VAL A 59 6.04 6.68 15.45
C VAL A 59 6.53 5.25 15.59
N GLY A 60 7.75 5.10 16.14
CA GLY A 60 8.41 3.80 16.26
C GLY A 60 8.96 3.27 14.93
N PRO A 61 9.27 1.96 14.86
CA PRO A 61 9.85 1.36 13.67
C PRO A 61 8.92 1.44 12.45
N LYS A 62 9.48 1.84 11.30
CA LYS A 62 8.76 1.95 10.03
C LYS A 62 8.68 0.59 9.34
N TYR A 63 7.66 -0.20 9.69
CA TYR A 63 7.38 -1.45 9.00
C TYR A 63 6.70 -1.21 7.65
N ARG A 64 7.03 -2.01 6.65
CA ARG A 64 6.48 -1.92 5.30
C ARG A 64 6.23 -3.30 4.71
N LEU A 65 5.01 -3.49 4.21
CA LEU A 65 4.63 -4.61 3.36
C LEU A 65 3.83 -4.02 2.20
N GLY A 66 4.20 -4.41 0.99
CA GLY A 66 3.42 -4.13 -0.21
C GLY A 66 3.33 -5.40 -1.03
N ALA A 67 2.47 -6.34 -0.62
CA ALA A 67 2.33 -7.61 -1.30
C ALA A 67 1.28 -7.50 -2.41
N ALA A 68 1.62 -7.88 -3.64
CA ALA A 68 0.66 -8.10 -4.73
C ALA A 68 0.81 -9.54 -5.21
N TYR A 69 -0.28 -10.29 -5.28
CA TYR A 69 -0.22 -11.74 -5.49
C TYR A 69 -1.39 -12.28 -6.31
N ILE A 70 -1.14 -13.42 -6.93
CA ILE A 70 -2.17 -14.36 -7.36
C ILE A 70 -2.18 -15.55 -6.42
N GLY A 71 -3.30 -16.24 -6.32
CA GLY A 71 -3.47 -17.36 -5.42
C GLY A 71 -4.24 -18.49 -6.06
N TRP A 72 -3.85 -19.72 -5.70
CA TRP A 72 -4.55 -20.94 -6.04
C TRP A 72 -4.82 -21.75 -4.77
N GLY A 73 -6.09 -21.85 -4.38
CA GLY A 73 -6.50 -22.50 -3.13
C GLY A 73 -6.00 -21.70 -1.92
N ASP A 74 -5.18 -22.36 -1.10
CA ASP A 74 -4.59 -21.80 0.13
C ASP A 74 -3.22 -21.15 -0.11
N LEU A 75 -2.67 -21.27 -1.33
CA LEU A 75 -1.38 -20.72 -1.72
C LEU A 75 -1.55 -19.35 -2.40
N ARG A 76 -0.69 -18.40 -2.04
CA ARG A 76 -0.54 -17.10 -2.70
C ARG A 76 0.94 -16.92 -3.05
N ILE A 77 1.19 -16.55 -4.31
CA ILE A 77 2.52 -16.26 -4.83
C ILE A 77 2.47 -14.89 -5.51
N GLY A 78 3.49 -14.07 -5.28
CA GLY A 78 3.58 -12.75 -5.88
C GLY A 78 4.85 -12.03 -5.50
N ILE A 79 4.75 -10.71 -5.37
CA ILE A 79 5.84 -9.83 -4.99
C ILE A 79 5.52 -9.10 -3.70
N ASP A 80 6.54 -8.80 -2.90
CA ASP A 80 6.52 -7.84 -1.81
C ASP A 80 7.45 -6.69 -2.15
N SER A 81 6.87 -5.52 -2.36
CA SER A 81 7.59 -4.26 -2.50
C SER A 81 6.67 -3.12 -2.08
N TYR A 82 7.00 -2.45 -0.99
CA TYR A 82 6.24 -1.26 -0.63
C TYR A 82 6.39 -0.16 -1.68
N ARG A 83 7.57 -0.02 -2.31
CA ARG A 83 7.79 1.02 -3.31
C ARG A 83 6.97 0.82 -4.60
N HIS A 84 6.79 -0.44 -5.03
CA HIS A 84 6.10 -0.77 -6.28
C HIS A 84 4.65 -1.25 -6.10
N VAL A 85 4.22 -1.62 -4.90
CA VAL A 85 2.84 -2.04 -4.59
C VAL A 85 2.20 -1.12 -3.56
N GLY A 86 2.82 -0.99 -2.39
CA GLY A 86 2.28 -0.21 -1.27
C GLY A 86 2.09 1.27 -1.61
N HIS A 87 3.11 1.92 -2.16
CA HIS A 87 3.10 3.34 -2.50
C HIS A 87 2.07 3.67 -3.59
N PRO A 88 1.98 2.95 -4.73
CA PRO A 88 0.92 3.18 -5.70
C PRO A 88 -0.48 3.02 -5.13
N ILE A 89 -0.74 1.99 -4.32
CA ILE A 89 -2.09 1.73 -3.80
C ILE A 89 -2.45 2.68 -2.64
N GLN A 90 -1.50 2.93 -1.73
CA GLN A 90 -1.77 3.72 -0.54
C GLN A 90 -1.51 5.20 -0.81
N ASN A 91 -0.29 5.58 -1.17
CA ASN A 91 0.09 6.99 -1.25
C ASN A 91 -0.45 7.68 -2.52
N ILE A 92 -0.59 6.95 -3.63
CA ILE A 92 -1.19 7.49 -4.86
C ILE A 92 -2.70 7.24 -4.85
N MET A 93 -3.15 5.98 -4.81
CA MET A 93 -4.59 5.70 -4.91
C MET A 93 -5.37 6.24 -3.72
N ALA A 94 -5.10 5.74 -2.51
CA ALA A 94 -5.86 6.16 -1.33
C ALA A 94 -5.57 7.61 -0.92
N HIS A 95 -4.30 8.03 -0.85
CA HIS A 95 -3.92 9.32 -0.28
C HIS A 95 -3.90 10.45 -1.30
N TYR A 96 -3.75 10.17 -2.60
CA TYR A 96 -3.84 11.22 -3.61
C TYR A 96 -5.25 11.36 -4.21
N PHE A 97 -5.88 10.27 -4.63
CA PHE A 97 -7.20 10.37 -5.28
C PHE A 97 -8.37 10.38 -4.29
N PHE A 98 -8.40 9.46 -3.32
CA PHE A 98 -9.59 9.29 -2.47
C PHE A 98 -9.63 10.25 -1.27
N LYS A 99 -8.63 10.20 -0.39
CA LYS A 99 -8.55 11.05 0.81
C LYS A 99 -7.16 11.69 0.91
N PRO A 100 -7.00 12.96 0.51
CA PRO A 100 -5.77 13.73 0.68
C PRO A 100 -5.20 13.58 2.08
N GLN A 101 -4.03 12.96 2.20
CA GLN A 101 -3.33 12.79 3.46
C GLN A 101 -1.82 12.56 3.21
N GLY A 102 -1.00 12.80 4.24
CA GLY A 102 0.44 12.50 4.17
C GLY A 102 0.68 11.02 3.86
N GLY A 103 1.72 10.73 3.06
CA GLY A 103 2.05 9.36 2.67
C GLY A 103 3.17 8.74 3.51
N PHE A 104 3.20 7.42 3.54
CA PHE A 104 4.23 6.67 4.25
C PHE A 104 5.51 6.58 3.41
N THR A 105 6.66 6.86 4.03
CA THR A 105 7.99 6.76 3.41
C THR A 105 8.26 5.34 2.90
N SER A 106 8.84 5.18 1.73
CA SER A 106 9.33 3.87 1.25
C SER A 106 10.65 3.52 1.95
N THR A 107 10.78 2.32 2.50
CA THR A 107 11.99 1.88 3.22
C THR A 107 12.95 1.03 2.38
N SER A 108 12.50 0.51 1.24
CA SER A 108 13.30 -0.21 0.24
C SER A 108 12.69 -0.04 -1.17
N ASP A 109 13.50 -0.12 -2.22
CA ASP A 109 13.10 -0.24 -3.64
C ASP A 109 13.07 -1.71 -4.11
N GLU A 110 13.48 -2.64 -3.24
CA GLU A 110 13.58 -4.05 -3.61
C GLU A 110 12.20 -4.65 -3.95
N ILE A 111 12.24 -5.63 -4.85
CA ILE A 111 11.11 -6.50 -5.19
C ILE A 111 11.46 -7.89 -4.70
N ASN A 112 10.87 -8.28 -3.57
CA ASN A 112 11.09 -9.58 -2.98
C ASN A 112 9.99 -10.56 -3.39
N PRO A 113 10.25 -11.87 -3.46
CA PRO A 113 9.18 -12.86 -3.66
C PRO A 113 8.26 -12.88 -2.44
N TYR A 114 6.95 -12.85 -2.68
CA TYR A 114 5.93 -13.04 -1.66
C TYR A 114 5.32 -14.44 -1.79
N ILE A 115 5.39 -15.23 -0.72
CA ILE A 115 4.75 -16.55 -0.66
C ILE A 115 3.98 -16.62 0.66
N GLN A 116 2.70 -16.98 0.58
CA GLN A 116 1.87 -17.23 1.75
C GLN A 116 1.05 -18.49 1.51
N TYR A 117 1.11 -19.42 2.45
CA TYR A 117 0.25 -20.60 2.48
C TYR A 117 -0.53 -20.62 3.79
N GLN A 118 -1.84 -20.73 3.73
CA GLN A 118 -2.68 -20.83 4.92
C GLN A 118 -3.71 -21.93 4.76
N SER A 119 -3.50 -23.06 5.43
CA SER A 119 -4.48 -24.15 5.47
C SER A 119 -5.78 -23.71 6.18
N GLN A 120 -6.94 -24.05 5.63
CA GLN A 120 -8.25 -23.80 6.24
C GLN A 120 -8.57 -24.67 7.47
N ASN A 121 -7.60 -25.28 8.13
CA ASN A 121 -7.90 -26.12 9.29
C ASN A 121 -8.36 -25.27 10.49
N ARG A 122 -9.65 -25.34 10.82
CA ARG A 122 -10.25 -24.70 12.02
C ARG A 122 -9.95 -25.44 13.32
N TYR A 123 -9.33 -26.63 13.22
CA TYR A 123 -8.91 -27.42 14.35
C TYR A 123 -7.38 -27.43 14.40
N THR A 124 -6.83 -26.50 15.15
CA THR A 124 -5.47 -26.61 15.65
C THR A 124 -5.46 -27.79 16.61
N LEU A 125 -4.87 -28.91 16.20
CA LEU A 125 -4.51 -29.99 17.11
C LEU A 125 -3.22 -29.57 17.79
N TRP A 126 -3.37 -28.88 18.93
CA TRP A 126 -2.44 -29.02 20.05
C TRP A 126 -2.96 -30.13 20.97
#